data_AF-A0A7X4BZI3-F1
#
_entry.id   AF-A0A7X4BZI3-F1
#
_cell.length_a   1.000
_cell.length_b   1.000
_cell.length_c   1.000
_cell.angle_alpha   90.00
_cell.angle_beta   90.00
_cell.angle_gamma   90.00
#
_symmetry.space_group_name_H-M   'P 1'
#
loop_
_entity.id
_entity.type
_entity.pdbx_description
1 polymer ?
#
loop_
_entity_poly.entity_id
_entity_poly.type
_entity_poly.pdbx_seq_one_letter_code
_entity_poly.pdbx_strand_id
1 'polypeptide(L)'
;MPQPQPTVRDIEELVAFLPRLYGREARPVGKWITGKRAADGTPIFPWYEYSETVRSFIDTIVRQGCWLDPDYSPEEDQRLLMDEAAVARATIPEIRRLLTLVVRGERFCDGWWSSMIEEGHVRRLLERLADIGHAGQTQAREERPR
;
A
#
# COMPACT_ATOMS: atom_id res chain seq x y z
N MET A 1 10.40 6.89 -19.23
CA MET A 1 9.59 8.12 -19.16
C MET A 1 9.46 8.49 -17.69
N PRO A 2 9.60 9.75 -17.29
CA PRO A 2 9.38 10.14 -15.89
C PRO A 2 7.93 9.83 -15.51
N GLN A 3 7.75 9.11 -14.40
CA GLN A 3 6.44 8.82 -13.82
C GLN A 3 5.80 10.14 -13.34
N PRO A 4 4.50 10.38 -13.60
CA PRO A 4 3.83 11.58 -13.11
C PRO A 4 3.84 11.58 -11.58
N GLN A 5 4.05 12.76 -10.99
CA GLN A 5 3.99 12.91 -9.54
C GLN A 5 2.55 12.75 -9.04
N PRO A 6 2.32 12.10 -7.89
CA PRO A 6 0.99 11.99 -7.29
C PRO A 6 0.39 13.35 -7.00
N THR A 7 -0.90 13.51 -7.30
CA THR A 7 -1.69 14.70 -6.99
C THR A 7 -2.33 14.59 -5.60
N VAL A 8 -2.87 15.69 -5.08
CA VAL A 8 -3.64 15.69 -3.82
C VAL A 8 -4.82 14.72 -3.88
N ARG A 9 -5.50 14.63 -5.03
CA ARG A 9 -6.60 13.68 -5.21
C ARG A 9 -6.13 12.23 -5.13
N ASP A 10 -4.96 11.93 -5.70
CA ASP A 10 -4.40 10.57 -5.63
C ASP A 10 -4.06 10.21 -4.18
N ILE A 11 -3.54 11.17 -3.41
CA ILE A 11 -3.27 11.01 -1.96
C ILE A 11 -4.58 10.71 -1.23
N GLU A 12 -5.63 11.52 -1.44
CA GLU A 12 -6.94 11.34 -0.81
C GLU A 12 -7.55 9.97 -1.14
N GLU A 13 -7.43 9.51 -2.39
CA GLU A 13 -7.93 8.21 -2.83
C GLU A 13 -7.24 7.05 -2.09
N LEU A 14 -5.90 7.10 -1.91
CA LEU A 14 -5.20 6.10 -1.12
C LEU A 14 -5.52 6.20 0.38
N VAL A 15 -5.56 7.41 0.94
CA VAL A 15 -5.85 7.65 2.36
C VAL A 15 -7.26 7.17 2.72
N ALA A 16 -8.22 7.22 1.79
CA ALA A 16 -9.57 6.67 1.99
C ALA A 16 -9.60 5.15 2.26
N PHE A 17 -8.50 4.42 1.98
CA PHE A 17 -8.39 3.01 2.37
C PHE A 17 -8.04 2.80 3.84
N LEU A 18 -7.58 3.80 4.60
CA LEU A 18 -7.33 3.67 6.05
C LEU A 18 -8.54 3.10 6.81
N PRO A 19 -9.72 3.72 6.79
CA PRO A 19 -10.88 3.19 7.50
C PRO A 19 -11.38 1.85 6.90
N ARG A 20 -11.10 1.58 5.63
CA ARG A 20 -11.52 0.35 4.94
C ARG A 20 -10.64 -0.85 5.29
N LEU A 21 -9.34 -0.63 5.48
CA LEU A 21 -8.34 -1.65 5.81
C LEU A 21 -8.16 -1.84 7.33
N TYR A 22 -8.46 -0.83 8.14
CA TYR A 22 -8.23 -0.84 9.59
C TYR A 22 -9.47 -0.55 10.43
N GLY A 23 -10.64 -0.42 9.80
CA GLY A 23 -11.93 -0.29 10.49
C GLY A 23 -12.30 -1.55 11.29
N ARG A 24 -13.33 -1.43 12.14
CA ARG A 24 -13.80 -2.55 12.99
C ARG A 24 -14.22 -3.80 12.19
N GLU A 25 -14.69 -3.60 10.96
CA GLU A 25 -15.14 -4.67 10.06
C GLU A 25 -14.10 -5.04 8.99
N ALA A 26 -12.89 -4.49 9.06
CA ALA A 26 -11.88 -4.65 8.01
C ALA A 26 -11.19 -6.02 8.00
N ARG A 27 -11.58 -6.95 8.88
CA ARG A 27 -11.00 -8.29 8.99
C ARG A 27 -12.01 -9.36 8.57
N PRO A 28 -11.54 -10.46 7.95
CA PRO A 28 -10.13 -10.82 7.72
C PRO A 28 -9.53 -10.15 6.46
N VAL A 29 -8.21 -9.89 6.50
CA VAL A 29 -7.45 -9.32 5.36
C VAL A 29 -7.40 -10.31 4.18
N GLY A 30 -7.32 -11.60 4.50
CA GLY A 30 -7.47 -12.71 3.57
C GLY A 30 -7.48 -14.04 4.33
N LYS A 31 -7.34 -15.15 3.60
CA LYS A 31 -7.30 -16.51 4.17
C LYS A 31 -6.51 -17.46 3.28
N TRP A 32 -5.82 -18.41 3.91
CA TRP A 32 -5.24 -19.55 3.20
C TRP A 32 -6.33 -20.51 2.72
N ILE A 33 -6.31 -20.84 1.44
CA ILE A 33 -7.11 -21.91 0.86
C ILE A 33 -6.24 -23.15 0.80
N THR A 34 -6.65 -24.21 1.51
CA THR A 34 -5.92 -25.47 1.61
C THR A 34 -6.84 -26.66 1.31
N GLY A 35 -6.26 -27.83 1.08
CA GLY A 35 -7.01 -29.10 0.97
C GLY A 35 -7.93 -29.24 -0.24
N LYS A 36 -7.83 -28.34 -1.22
CA LYS A 36 -8.62 -28.40 -2.46
C LYS A 36 -8.10 -29.51 -3.38
N ARG A 37 -9.01 -30.12 -4.13
CA ARG A 37 -8.71 -31.11 -5.17
C ARG A 37 -9.44 -30.72 -6.45
N ALA A 38 -8.81 -30.98 -7.58
CA ALA A 38 -9.45 -30.89 -8.89
C ALA A 38 -10.47 -32.02 -9.08
N ALA A 39 -11.27 -31.95 -10.15
CA ALA A 39 -12.34 -32.92 -10.43
C ALA A 39 -11.84 -34.37 -10.60
N ASP A 40 -10.59 -34.53 -11.03
CA ASP A 40 -9.89 -35.81 -11.17
C ASP A 40 -9.26 -36.32 -9.86
N GLY A 41 -9.43 -35.58 -8.75
CA GLY A 41 -8.86 -35.89 -7.45
C GLY A 41 -7.43 -35.36 -7.23
N THR A 42 -6.81 -34.72 -8.22
CA THR A 42 -5.46 -34.14 -8.10
C THR A 42 -5.44 -33.06 -7.01
N PRO A 43 -4.52 -33.12 -6.01
CA PRO A 43 -4.38 -32.07 -5.01
C PRO A 43 -4.01 -30.73 -5.65
N ILE A 44 -4.73 -29.67 -5.27
CA ILE A 44 -4.41 -28.30 -5.66
C ILE A 44 -3.51 -27.71 -4.58
N PHE A 45 -2.41 -27.10 -5.00
CA PHE A 45 -1.50 -26.40 -4.09
C PHE A 45 -2.26 -25.30 -3.33
N PRO A 46 -1.95 -25.09 -2.04
CA PRO A 46 -2.52 -23.98 -1.29
C PRO A 46 -2.25 -22.63 -1.94
N TRP A 47 -3.16 -21.69 -1.77
CA TRP A 47 -2.96 -20.30 -2.17
C TRP A 47 -3.58 -19.36 -1.14
N TYR A 48 -3.09 -18.13 -1.10
CA TYR A 48 -3.68 -17.09 -0.27
C TYR A 48 -4.77 -16.33 -1.03
N GLU A 49 -5.97 -16.22 -0.46
CA GLU A 49 -7.10 -15.49 -1.02
C GLU A 49 -7.33 -14.19 -0.24
N TYR A 50 -7.10 -13.05 -0.90
CA TYR A 50 -7.30 -11.73 -0.33
C TYR A 50 -8.75 -11.27 -0.36
N SER A 51 -9.14 -10.52 0.69
CA SER A 51 -10.40 -9.78 0.71
C SER A 51 -10.49 -8.79 -0.46
N GLU A 52 -11.71 -8.45 -0.83
CA GLU A 52 -11.95 -7.50 -1.93
C GLU A 52 -11.36 -6.13 -1.64
N THR A 53 -11.41 -5.67 -0.39
CA THR A 53 -10.81 -4.40 0.03
C THR A 53 -9.30 -4.34 -0.25
N VAL A 54 -8.57 -5.41 0.08
CA VAL A 54 -7.12 -5.50 -0.18
C VAL A 54 -6.85 -5.50 -1.67
N ARG A 55 -7.62 -6.28 -2.45
CA ARG A 55 -7.51 -6.30 -3.91
C ARG A 55 -7.77 -4.93 -4.52
N SER A 56 -8.81 -4.22 -4.09
CA SER A 56 -9.11 -2.87 -4.54
C SER A 56 -8.00 -1.88 -4.19
N PHE A 57 -7.39 -2.00 -3.01
CA PHE A 57 -6.27 -1.15 -2.60
C PHE A 57 -5.06 -1.33 -3.54
N ILE A 58 -4.64 -2.58 -3.76
CA ILE A 58 -3.50 -2.88 -4.63
C ILE A 58 -3.80 -2.51 -6.08
N ASP A 59 -4.99 -2.81 -6.58
CA ASP A 59 -5.42 -2.44 -7.93
C ASP A 59 -5.40 -0.91 -8.13
N THR A 60 -5.81 -0.13 -7.12
CA THR A 60 -5.77 1.34 -7.18
C THR A 60 -4.33 1.84 -7.35
N ILE A 61 -3.37 1.31 -6.57
CA ILE A 61 -1.95 1.66 -6.70
C ILE A 61 -1.44 1.34 -8.10
N VAL A 62 -1.72 0.13 -8.60
CA VAL A 62 -1.24 -0.34 -9.90
C VAL A 62 -1.86 0.45 -11.05
N ARG A 63 -3.17 0.71 -10.99
CA ARG A 63 -3.93 1.44 -12.02
C ARG A 63 -3.52 2.90 -12.12
N GLN A 64 -3.28 3.57 -10.99
CA GLN A 64 -2.85 4.97 -10.99
C GLN A 64 -1.41 5.14 -11.47
N GLY A 65 -0.55 4.16 -11.23
CA GLY A 65 0.83 4.12 -11.73
C GLY A 65 1.79 5.13 -11.08
N CYS A 66 1.33 6.33 -10.73
CA CYS A 66 2.11 7.38 -10.07
C CYS A 66 2.69 6.95 -8.71
N TRP A 67 2.11 5.93 -8.08
CA TRP A 67 2.60 5.36 -6.83
C TRP A 67 3.73 4.36 -6.99
N LEU A 68 3.99 3.91 -8.21
CA LEU A 68 5.03 2.94 -8.50
C LEU A 68 6.29 3.66 -8.96
N ASP A 69 7.37 3.41 -8.23
CA ASP A 69 8.72 3.80 -8.59
C ASP A 69 9.53 2.55 -8.97
N PRO A 70 9.96 2.39 -10.25
CA PRO A 70 10.78 1.26 -10.66
C PRO A 70 12.21 1.31 -10.10
N ASP A 71 12.68 2.47 -9.64
CA ASP A 71 14.02 2.67 -9.09
C ASP A 71 14.07 2.37 -7.58
N TYR A 72 13.08 1.65 -7.05
CA TYR A 72 13.11 1.12 -5.68
C TYR A 72 14.28 0.14 -5.50
N SER A 73 14.86 0.16 -4.31
CA SER A 73 15.93 -0.72 -3.86
C SER A 73 15.39 -1.65 -2.79
N PRO A 74 15.20 -2.96 -3.06
CA PRO A 74 14.54 -3.88 -2.14
C PRO A 74 15.13 -3.84 -0.72
N GLU A 75 16.46 -3.85 -0.59
CA GLU A 75 17.13 -3.89 0.70
C GLU A 75 17.05 -2.57 1.46
N GLU A 76 17.23 -1.43 0.77
CA GLU A 76 17.18 -0.11 1.39
C GLU A 76 15.77 0.28 1.77
N ASP A 77 14.82 0.06 0.87
CA ASP A 77 13.42 0.39 1.09
C ASP A 77 12.78 -0.54 2.11
N GLN A 78 13.21 -1.81 2.20
CA GLN A 78 12.80 -2.68 3.30
C GLN A 78 13.34 -2.17 4.63
N ARG A 79 14.63 -1.78 4.72
CA ARG A 79 15.16 -1.18 5.96
C ARG A 79 14.39 0.07 6.36
N LEU A 80 14.06 0.94 5.41
CA LEU A 80 13.28 2.14 5.66
C LEU A 80 11.84 1.79 6.10
N LEU A 81 11.18 0.82 5.47
CA LEU A 81 9.81 0.38 5.81
C LEU A 81 9.70 -0.19 7.23
N MET A 82 10.77 -0.82 7.72
CA MET A 82 10.85 -1.37 9.06
C MET A 82 11.13 -0.32 10.15
N ASP A 83 11.65 0.85 9.77
CA ASP A 83 11.91 1.95 10.70
C ASP A 83 10.71 2.91 10.76
N GLU A 84 9.92 2.82 11.83
CA GLU A 84 8.73 3.67 12.01
C GLU A 84 9.04 5.17 12.02
N ALA A 85 10.19 5.56 12.59
CA ALA A 85 10.59 6.97 12.67
C ALA A 85 11.02 7.49 11.29
N ALA A 86 11.66 6.65 10.48
CA ALA A 86 11.97 6.97 9.08
C ALA A 86 10.68 7.10 8.25
N VAL A 87 9.75 6.15 8.37
CA VAL A 87 8.46 6.20 7.66
C VAL A 87 7.67 7.46 8.01
N ALA A 88 7.64 7.88 9.28
CA ALA A 88 6.97 9.09 9.72
C ALA A 88 7.52 10.38 9.08
N ARG A 89 8.74 10.35 8.55
CA ARG A 89 9.40 11.47 7.87
C ARG A 89 9.52 11.29 6.35
N ALA A 90 9.09 10.15 5.83
CA ALA A 90 9.26 9.80 4.43
C ALA A 90 8.64 10.85 3.50
N THR A 91 9.33 11.11 2.41
CA THR A 91 8.92 11.99 1.33
C THR A 91 8.04 11.23 0.33
N ILE A 92 7.34 11.95 -0.56
CA ILE A 92 6.53 11.30 -1.62
C ILE A 92 7.36 10.32 -2.48
N PRO A 93 8.58 10.67 -2.97
CA PRO A 93 9.43 9.71 -3.68
C PRO A 93 9.75 8.46 -2.87
N GLU A 94 10.07 8.59 -1.58
CA GLU A 94 10.32 7.43 -0.72
C GLU A 94 9.06 6.58 -0.56
N ILE A 95 7.90 7.17 -0.29
CA ILE A 95 6.63 6.45 -0.16
C ILE A 95 6.31 5.68 -1.45
N ARG A 96 6.58 6.24 -2.63
CA ARG A 96 6.40 5.54 -3.91
C ARG A 96 7.28 4.28 -4.00
N ARG A 97 8.55 4.37 -3.60
CA ARG A 97 9.44 3.20 -3.53
C ARG A 97 8.95 2.15 -2.53
N LEU A 98 8.48 2.57 -1.35
CA LEU A 98 7.92 1.67 -0.34
C LEU A 98 6.63 1.00 -0.81
N LEU A 99 5.74 1.71 -1.50
CA LEU A 99 4.55 1.13 -2.10
C LEU A 99 4.90 0.16 -3.23
N THR A 100 5.93 0.45 -4.04
CA THR A 100 6.47 -0.53 -5.01
C THR A 100 6.89 -1.82 -4.30
N LEU A 101 7.65 -1.72 -3.20
CA LEU A 101 8.09 -2.88 -2.41
C LEU A 101 6.89 -3.69 -1.90
N VAL A 102 5.88 -3.01 -1.32
CA VAL A 102 4.66 -3.65 -0.81
C VAL A 102 3.92 -4.38 -1.93
N VAL A 103 3.68 -3.74 -3.08
CA VAL A 103 2.93 -4.37 -4.18
C VAL A 103 3.71 -5.55 -4.76
N ARG A 104 5.02 -5.40 -4.98
CA ARG A 104 5.83 -6.42 -5.64
C ARG A 104 6.19 -7.61 -4.75
N GLY A 105 6.20 -7.45 -3.42
CA GLY A 105 6.57 -8.52 -2.49
C GLY A 105 5.70 -9.79 -2.61
N GLU A 106 4.44 -9.64 -3.02
CA GLU A 106 3.55 -10.79 -3.26
C GLU A 106 4.07 -11.75 -4.34
N ARG A 107 4.90 -11.27 -5.27
CA ARG A 107 5.51 -12.13 -6.29
C ARG A 107 6.53 -13.13 -5.72
N PHE A 108 6.95 -12.93 -4.47
CA PHE A 108 8.00 -13.71 -3.82
C PHE A 108 7.47 -14.53 -2.64
N CYS A 109 6.39 -14.09 -1.99
CA CYS A 109 5.80 -14.76 -0.85
C CYS A 109 4.29 -14.55 -0.81
N ASP A 110 3.53 -15.63 -0.93
CA ASP A 110 2.08 -15.61 -0.78
C ASP A 110 1.70 -15.14 0.63
N GLY A 111 0.74 -14.21 0.72
CA GLY A 111 0.34 -13.63 2.00
C GLY A 111 1.15 -12.39 2.39
N TRP A 112 2.08 -11.94 1.53
CA TRP A 112 2.90 -10.74 1.78
C TRP A 112 2.06 -9.49 2.05
N TRP A 113 1.04 -9.22 1.25
CA TRP A 113 0.16 -8.06 1.51
C TRP A 113 -0.56 -8.19 2.85
N SER A 114 -0.89 -9.41 3.28
CA SER A 114 -1.51 -9.63 4.59
C SER A 114 -0.55 -9.21 5.70
N SER A 115 0.69 -9.68 5.67
CA SER A 115 1.72 -9.28 6.64
C SER A 115 1.90 -7.78 6.68
N MET A 116 2.06 -7.12 5.52
CA MET A 116 2.26 -5.67 5.45
C MET A 116 1.09 -4.85 6.03
N ILE A 117 -0.13 -5.36 5.90
CA ILE A 117 -1.33 -4.71 6.46
C ILE A 117 -1.45 -5.02 7.95
N GLU A 118 -1.36 -6.28 8.35
CA GLU A 118 -1.61 -6.71 9.72
C GLU A 118 -0.55 -6.20 10.71
N GLU A 119 0.70 -6.08 10.26
CA GLU A 119 1.83 -5.51 11.02
C GLU A 119 1.84 -3.97 10.96
N GLY A 120 0.90 -3.35 10.25
CA GLY A 120 0.70 -1.90 10.24
C GLY A 120 1.69 -1.12 9.37
N HIS A 121 2.49 -1.77 8.53
CA HIS A 121 3.38 -1.07 7.58
C HIS A 121 2.57 -0.21 6.61
N VAL A 122 1.53 -0.79 6.01
CA VAL A 122 0.64 -0.05 5.11
C VAL A 122 -0.08 1.08 5.85
N ARG A 123 -0.46 0.87 7.12
CA ARG A 123 -1.10 1.90 7.94
C ARG A 123 -0.23 3.13 8.08
N ARG A 124 1.04 2.94 8.47
CA ARG A 124 2.01 4.03 8.68
C ARG A 124 2.25 4.82 7.39
N LEU A 125 2.32 4.14 6.24
CA LEU A 125 2.44 4.81 4.94
C LEU A 125 1.23 5.69 4.62
N LEU A 126 0.01 5.19 4.86
CA LEU A 126 -1.22 5.93 4.58
C LEU A 126 -1.42 7.10 5.56
N GLU A 127 -1.10 6.92 6.85
CA GLU A 127 -1.11 8.00 7.84
C GLU A 127 -0.11 9.11 7.43
N ARG A 128 1.09 8.72 7.00
CA ARG A 128 2.08 9.67 6.49
C ARG A 128 1.59 10.43 5.25
N LEU A 129 0.92 9.74 4.31
CA LEU A 129 0.31 10.38 3.15
C LEU A 129 -0.77 11.39 3.55
N ALA A 130 -1.58 11.07 4.57
CA ALA A 130 -2.57 11.99 5.10
C ALA A 130 -1.91 13.25 5.67
N ASP A 131 -0.82 13.12 6.42
CA ASP A 131 -0.07 14.27 6.96
C ASP A 131 0.48 15.17 5.86
N ILE A 132 1.05 14.59 4.79
CA ILE A 132 1.54 15.34 3.63
C ILE A 132 0.39 16.07 2.92
N GLY A 133 -0.75 15.39 2.75
CA GLY A 133 -1.95 15.97 2.15
C GLY A 133 -2.48 17.18 2.91
N HIS A 134 -2.53 17.10 4.25
CA HIS A 134 -2.97 18.22 5.10
C HIS A 134 -1.99 19.41 5.09
N ALA A 135 -0.69 19.13 5.12
CA ALA A 135 0.35 20.18 5.09
C ALA A 135 0.29 21.00 3.79
N GLY A 136 0.13 20.33 2.64
CA GLY A 136 0.00 20.99 1.33
C GLY A 136 -1.25 21.87 1.20
N GLN A 137 -2.35 21.50 1.86
CA GLN A 137 -3.59 22.29 1.87
C GLN A 137 -3.51 23.53 2.75
N THR A 138 -2.72 23.46 3.84
CA THR A 138 -2.54 24.58 4.78
C THR A 138 -1.72 25.70 4.12
N GLN A 139 -0.64 25.34 3.43
CA GLN A 139 0.23 26.29 2.73
C GLN A 139 -0.49 26.97 1.54
N ALA A 140 -1.34 26.25 0.80
CA ALA A 140 -2.11 26.80 -0.32
C ALA A 140 -3.23 27.79 0.11
N ARG A 141 -3.64 27.78 1.38
CA ARG A 141 -4.63 28.75 1.93
C ARG A 141 -4.01 30.07 2.35
N GLU A 142 -2.73 30.08 2.74
CA GLU A 142 -2.02 31.30 3.17
C GLU A 142 -1.51 32.15 1.99
N GLU A 143 -1.30 31.56 0.81
CA GLU A 143 -0.74 32.24 -0.36
C GLU A 143 -1.77 32.98 -1.25
N ARG A 144 -3.05 33.08 -0.87
CA ARG A 144 -4.06 33.80 -1.66
C ARG A 144 -4.05 35.31 -1.29
N PRO A 145 -3.49 36.22 -2.10
CA PRO A 145 -3.50 37.65 -1.79
C PRO A 145 -4.92 38.20 -2.01
N ARG A 146 -5.30 39.16 -1.16
CA ARG A 146 -6.53 39.95 -1.30
C ARG A 146 -6.47 40.87 -2.51
#